data_AF-A0A7C2EA27-F1
#
_entry.id   AF-A0A7C2EA27-F1
#
_cell.length_a   1.000
_cell.length_b   1.000
_cell.length_c   1.000
_cell.angle_alpha   90.00
_cell.angle_beta   90.00
_cell.angle_gamma   90.00
#
_symmetry.space_group_name_H-M   'P 1'
#
loop_
_entity.id
_entity.type
_entity.pdbx_description
1 polymer ?
#
loop_
_entity_poly.entity_id
_entity_poly.type
_entity_poly.pdbx_seq_one_letter_code
_entity_poly.pdbx_strand_id
1 'polypeptide(L)'
;MGANENTETDGFDAGDVFNRIWQQHPKKTGRYVAERALVEVLAAAPDPEELAGRIEEVHRAWCQTEDWQKQNGRYAPQLHRWLTDRGWLDGAPQRPADEEPVVPCRPYWEVEAESHG
;
A
#
# COMPACT_ATOMS: atom_id res chain seq x y z
N MET A 1 -22.15 18.69 -27.40
CA MET A 1 -21.62 17.40 -26.94
C MET A 1 -20.37 17.65 -26.10
N GLY A 2 -20.35 17.16 -24.85
CA GLY A 2 -19.19 17.25 -23.97
C GLY A 2 -19.57 17.07 -22.50
N ALA A 3 -19.89 15.83 -22.13
CA ALA A 3 -20.01 15.24 -20.80
C ALA A 3 -20.17 16.19 -19.59
N ASN A 4 -21.41 16.27 -19.13
CA ASN A 4 -21.81 16.69 -17.79
C ASN A 4 -21.76 15.47 -16.85
N GLU A 5 -20.69 15.35 -16.07
CA GLU A 5 -20.57 14.39 -14.96
C GLU A 5 -19.80 15.05 -13.79
N ASN A 6 -20.28 16.21 -13.33
CA ASN A 6 -19.97 16.67 -11.99
C ASN A 6 -20.81 15.81 -11.04
N THR A 7 -20.24 14.74 -10.52
CA THR A 7 -20.78 13.99 -9.38
C THR A 7 -20.58 14.82 -8.10
N GLU A 8 -21.26 15.96 -8.03
CA GLU A 8 -21.44 16.75 -6.82
C GLU A 8 -22.43 16.00 -5.92
N THR A 9 -21.93 15.12 -5.07
CA THR A 9 -22.71 14.47 -4.02
C THR A 9 -21.96 14.62 -2.70
N ASP A 10 -22.46 15.55 -1.88
CA ASP A 10 -22.27 15.67 -0.42
C ASP A 10 -20.85 15.37 0.12
N GLY A 11 -20.01 16.40 0.20
CA GLY A 11 -18.81 16.44 1.06
C GLY A 11 -17.59 15.58 0.65
N PHE A 12 -17.79 14.51 -0.13
CA PHE A 12 -16.76 13.54 -0.48
C PHE A 12 -16.42 13.59 -1.97
N ASP A 13 -15.23 14.11 -2.31
CA ASP A 13 -14.72 14.16 -3.68
C ASP A 13 -13.75 13.00 -3.96
N ALA A 14 -14.23 11.99 -4.69
CA ALA A 14 -13.41 10.83 -5.09
C ALA A 14 -12.21 11.23 -5.96
N GLY A 15 -12.30 12.34 -6.69
CA GLY A 15 -11.21 12.88 -7.51
C GLY A 15 -10.06 13.44 -6.67
N ASP A 16 -10.37 14.13 -5.57
CA ASP A 16 -9.38 14.64 -4.63
C ASP A 16 -8.66 13.49 -3.91
N VAL A 17 -9.41 12.50 -3.42
CA VAL A 17 -8.83 11.27 -2.85
C VAL A 17 -7.92 10.58 -3.86
N PHE A 18 -8.37 10.41 -5.09
CA PHE A 18 -7.54 9.83 -6.16
C PHE A 18 -6.26 10.63 -6.36
N ASN A 19 -6.33 11.97 -6.39
CA ASN A 19 -5.18 12.83 -6.59
C ASN A 19 -4.16 12.70 -5.45
N ARG A 20 -4.61 12.60 -4.19
CA ARG A 20 -3.73 12.37 -3.02
C ARG A 20 -3.02 11.03 -3.11
N ILE A 21 -3.72 9.96 -3.47
CA ILE A 21 -3.15 8.61 -3.66
C ILE A 21 -2.15 8.65 -4.82
N TRP A 22 -2.52 9.25 -5.96
CA TRP A 22 -1.71 9.33 -7.18
C TRP A 22 -0.40 10.10 -6.98
N GLN A 23 -0.41 11.17 -6.19
CA GLN A 23 0.78 11.96 -5.91
C GLN A 23 1.83 11.17 -5.11
N GLN A 24 1.39 10.30 -4.20
CA GLN A 24 2.25 9.48 -3.35
C GLN A 24 2.80 8.24 -4.07
N HIS A 25 2.07 7.70 -5.04
CA HIS A 25 2.47 6.46 -5.71
C HIS A 25 3.77 6.68 -6.54
N PRO A 26 4.83 5.88 -6.34
CA PRO A 26 6.11 6.06 -7.02
C PRO A 26 6.02 5.84 -8.53
N LYS A 27 5.08 5.00 -8.98
CA LYS A 27 4.88 4.65 -10.40
C LYS A 27 3.62 5.29 -10.97
N LYS A 28 3.78 6.36 -11.73
CA LYS A 28 2.68 7.14 -12.32
C LYS A 28 2.31 6.64 -13.70
N THR A 29 1.77 5.41 -13.79
CA THR A 29 1.37 4.79 -15.07
C THR A 29 -0.12 4.50 -15.12
N GLY A 30 -0.77 4.86 -16.23
CA GLY A 30 -2.19 4.54 -16.45
C GLY A 30 -3.13 5.30 -15.52
N ARG A 31 -3.02 6.63 -15.46
CA ARG A 31 -3.85 7.49 -14.60
C ARG A 31 -5.36 7.23 -14.80
N TYR A 32 -5.81 7.28 -16.05
CA TYR A 32 -7.23 7.11 -16.39
C TYR A 32 -7.79 5.75 -15.93
N VAL A 33 -7.04 4.66 -16.15
CA VAL A 33 -7.49 3.33 -15.70
C VAL A 33 -7.45 3.17 -14.18
N ALA A 34 -6.53 3.86 -13.49
CA ALA A 34 -6.48 3.85 -12.04
C ALA A 34 -7.61 4.67 -11.40
N GLU A 35 -7.92 5.84 -11.98
CA GLU A 35 -9.03 6.68 -11.54
C GLU A 35 -10.37 5.93 -11.66
N ARG A 36 -10.60 5.30 -12.82
CA ARG A 36 -11.78 4.45 -13.02
C ARG A 36 -11.85 3.30 -12.03
N ALA A 37 -10.75 2.57 -11.83
CA ALA A 37 -10.71 1.47 -10.86
C ALA A 37 -11.05 1.95 -9.44
N LEU A 38 -10.58 3.13 -9.02
CA LEU A 38 -10.92 3.69 -7.72
C LEU A 38 -12.41 4.01 -7.63
N VAL A 39 -12.97 4.71 -8.64
CA VAL A 39 -14.39 5.06 -8.67
C VAL A 39 -15.27 3.80 -8.65
N GLU A 40 -14.91 2.76 -9.42
CA GLU A 40 -15.62 1.48 -9.44
C GLU A 40 -15.58 0.78 -8.06
N VAL A 41 -14.44 0.80 -7.38
CA VAL A 41 -14.27 0.26 -6.03
C VAL A 41 -15.12 1.02 -5.01
N LEU A 42 -15.08 2.35 -5.04
CA LEU A 42 -15.84 3.20 -4.11
C LEU A 42 -17.34 3.09 -4.35
N ALA A 43 -17.78 3.06 -5.62
CA ALA A 43 -19.19 2.92 -5.99
C ALA A 43 -19.77 1.56 -5.60
N ALA A 44 -18.94 0.51 -5.52
CA ALA A 44 -19.36 -0.82 -5.07
C ALA A 44 -19.41 -0.94 -3.54
N ALA A 45 -18.89 0.04 -2.80
CA ALA A 45 -18.80 0.00 -1.35
C ALA A 45 -20.06 0.59 -0.69
N PRO A 46 -20.49 0.06 0.47
CA PRO A 46 -21.60 0.64 1.23
C PRO A 46 -21.25 2.03 1.77
N ASP A 47 -19.99 2.23 2.18
CA ASP A 47 -19.48 3.48 2.76
C ASP A 47 -18.22 3.93 2.00
N PRO A 48 -18.37 4.72 0.91
CA PRO A 48 -17.25 5.12 0.07
C PRO A 48 -16.25 6.04 0.80
N GLU A 49 -16.69 6.89 1.73
CA GLU A 49 -15.81 7.78 2.49
C GLU A 49 -14.88 6.98 3.43
N GLU A 50 -15.43 6.03 4.19
CA GLU A 50 -14.64 5.17 5.07
C GLU A 50 -13.65 4.33 4.26
N LEU A 51 -14.11 3.73 3.16
CA LEU A 51 -13.27 2.93 2.29
C LEU A 51 -12.15 3.76 1.68
N ALA A 52 -12.43 4.98 1.21
CA ALA A 52 -11.43 5.88 0.68
C ALA A 52 -10.35 6.23 1.71
N GLY A 53 -10.74 6.55 2.94
CA GLY A 53 -9.81 6.80 4.04
C GLY A 53 -8.91 5.59 4.32
N ARG A 54 -9.48 4.37 4.32
CA ARG A 54 -8.72 3.13 4.50
C ARG A 54 -7.77 2.85 3.33
N ILE A 55 -8.20 3.07 2.10
CA ILE A 55 -7.37 2.92 0.91
C ILE A 55 -6.18 3.88 0.99
N GLU A 56 -6.42 5.15 1.32
CA GLU A 56 -5.37 6.17 1.44
C GLU A 56 -4.36 5.79 2.54
N GLU A 57 -4.83 5.38 3.72
CA GLU A 57 -3.98 4.99 4.84
C GLU A 57 -3.07 3.81 4.48
N VAL A 58 -3.66 2.72 3.98
CA VAL A 58 -2.93 1.50 3.63
C VAL A 58 -1.97 1.77 2.46
N HIS A 59 -2.42 2.50 1.45
CA HIS A 59 -1.58 2.89 0.31
C HIS A 59 -0.36 3.71 0.75
N ARG A 60 -0.55 4.67 1.66
CA ARG A 60 0.55 5.47 2.22
C ARG A 60 1.55 4.58 2.95
N ALA A 61 1.09 3.62 3.74
CA ALA A 61 1.96 2.65 4.41
C ALA A 61 2.75 1.80 3.40
N TRP A 62 2.10 1.31 2.34
CA TRP A 62 2.78 0.59 1.26
C TRP A 62 3.83 1.44 0.53
N CYS A 63 3.54 2.71 0.24
CA CYS A 63 4.52 3.64 -0.34
C CYS A 63 5.74 3.88 0.56
N GLN A 64 5.62 3.66 1.87
CA GLN A 64 6.71 3.77 2.83
C GLN A 64 7.57 2.51 2.94
N THR A 65 7.18 1.39 2.30
CA THR A 65 7.99 0.17 2.31
C THR A 65 9.24 0.28 1.47
N GLU A 66 10.29 -0.42 1.91
CA GLU A 66 11.52 -0.54 1.12
C GLU A 66 11.24 -1.19 -0.23
N ASP A 67 10.37 -2.19 -0.33
CA ASP A 67 10.04 -2.85 -1.60
C ASP A 67 9.46 -1.89 -2.64
N TRP A 68 8.54 -1.02 -2.24
CA TRP A 68 7.93 -0.04 -3.16
C TRP A 68 8.85 1.16 -3.43
N GLN A 69 9.79 1.47 -2.56
CA GLN A 69 10.80 2.51 -2.83
C GLN A 69 11.98 1.96 -3.65
N LYS A 70 12.26 0.66 -3.55
CA LYS A 70 13.39 0.00 -4.21
C LYS A 70 13.27 0.12 -5.72
N GLN A 71 14.39 0.49 -6.35
CA GLN A 71 14.49 0.69 -7.79
C GLN A 71 13.41 1.66 -8.34
N ASN A 72 13.13 2.77 -7.65
CA ASN A 72 12.13 3.77 -8.07
C ASN A 72 10.72 3.19 -8.29
N GLY A 73 10.24 2.32 -7.39
CA GLY A 73 8.90 1.73 -7.55
C GLY A 73 8.81 0.69 -8.66
N ARG A 74 9.92 0.03 -8.99
CA ARG A 74 9.91 -1.08 -9.95
C ARG A 74 9.04 -2.25 -9.49
N TYR A 75 9.04 -2.53 -8.19
CA TYR A 75 8.27 -3.60 -7.57
C TYR A 75 6.87 -3.17 -7.13
N ALA A 76 6.60 -1.86 -7.10
CA ALA A 76 5.25 -1.36 -6.85
C ALA A 76 4.34 -1.81 -8.01
N PRO A 77 3.20 -2.46 -7.71
CA PRO A 77 2.20 -2.79 -8.73
C PRO A 77 1.69 -1.50 -9.40
N GLN A 78 1.01 -1.65 -10.54
CA GLN A 78 0.29 -0.50 -11.10
C GLN A 78 -0.90 -0.18 -10.20
N LEU A 79 -1.16 1.12 -9.96
CA LEU A 79 -2.19 1.54 -9.01
C LEU A 79 -3.57 0.93 -9.32
N HIS A 80 -3.98 0.89 -10.59
CA HIS A 80 -5.25 0.26 -10.98
C HIS A 80 -5.31 -1.22 -10.58
N ARG A 81 -4.21 -1.96 -10.75
CA ARG A 81 -4.15 -3.38 -10.41
C ARG A 81 -4.21 -3.58 -8.91
N TRP A 82 -3.49 -2.76 -8.15
CA TRP A 82 -3.55 -2.78 -6.68
C TRP A 82 -4.95 -2.47 -6.15
N LEU A 83 -5.67 -1.54 -6.80
CA LEU A 83 -7.07 -1.24 -6.47
C LEU A 83 -8.02 -2.39 -6.86
N THR A 84 -7.86 -2.98 -8.04
CA THR A 84 -8.70 -4.11 -8.48
C THR A 84 -8.50 -5.35 -7.62
N ASP A 85 -7.26 -5.65 -7.21
CA ASP A 85 -6.91 -6.75 -6.30
C ASP A 85 -7.33 -6.48 -4.84
N ARG A 86 -7.91 -5.31 -4.54
CA ARG A 86 -8.31 -4.91 -3.19
C ARG A 86 -7.15 -4.91 -2.20
N GLY A 87 -6.00 -4.36 -2.61
CA GLY A 87 -4.77 -4.35 -1.80
C GLY A 87 -4.89 -3.68 -0.43
N TRP A 88 -5.92 -2.85 -0.20
CA TRP A 88 -6.21 -2.29 1.13
C TRP A 88 -6.80 -3.32 2.13
N LEU A 89 -7.26 -4.48 1.66
CA LEU A 89 -7.76 -5.57 2.50
C LEU A 89 -6.62 -6.39 3.13
N ASP A 90 -5.47 -6.48 2.46
CA ASP A 90 -4.27 -7.15 2.96
C ASP A 90 -3.68 -6.44 4.19
N GLY A 91 -4.01 -5.15 4.35
CA GLY A 91 -3.54 -4.31 5.45
C GLY A 91 -2.24 -3.59 5.11
N ALA A 92 -1.76 -2.78 6.07
CA ALA A 92 -0.44 -2.17 5.95
C ALA A 92 0.61 -3.27 6.00
N PRO A 93 1.64 -3.23 5.12
CA PRO A 93 2.71 -4.20 5.15
C PRO A 93 3.35 -4.13 6.54
N GLN A 94 3.47 -5.29 7.18
CA GLN A 94 4.25 -5.39 8.40
C GLN A 94 5.67 -4.99 7.99
N ARG A 95 6.10 -3.77 8.36
CA ARG A 95 7.51 -3.39 8.25
C ARG A 95 8.27 -4.57 8.87
N PRO A 96 9.27 -5.19 8.20
CA PRO A 96 9.99 -6.31 8.77
C PRO A 96 10.57 -5.79 10.10
N ALA A 97 9.85 -6.09 11.18
CA ALA A 97 10.18 -5.66 12.51
C ALA A 97 11.16 -6.72 12.91
N ASP A 98 12.44 -6.45 12.68
CA ASP A 98 13.52 -7.34 13.04
C ASP A 98 13.27 -8.76 12.51
N GLU A 99 13.76 -9.05 11.31
CA GLU A 99 14.45 -10.33 11.20
C GLU A 99 15.62 -10.19 12.19
N GLU A 100 15.36 -10.48 13.48
CA GLU A 100 16.39 -10.60 14.49
C GLU A 100 17.46 -11.45 13.81
N PRO A 101 18.73 -10.98 13.72
CA PRO A 101 19.76 -11.81 13.16
C PRO A 101 19.67 -13.10 13.95
N VAL A 102 19.29 -14.19 13.27
CA VAL A 102 19.24 -15.51 13.86
C VAL A 102 20.65 -15.74 14.33
N VAL A 103 20.94 -15.36 15.58
CA VAL A 103 22.22 -15.59 16.20
C VAL A 103 22.34 -17.09 16.09
N PRO A 104 23.27 -17.61 15.27
CA PRO A 104 23.41 -19.04 15.16
C PRO A 104 23.64 -19.47 16.60
N CYS A 105 22.71 -20.26 17.15
CA CYS A 105 22.86 -20.78 18.50
C CYS A 105 24.26 -21.35 18.55
N ARG A 106 25.11 -20.70 19.35
CA ARG A 106 26.48 -21.13 19.56
C ARG A 106 26.39 -22.63 19.80
N PRO A 107 27.00 -23.46 18.96
CA PRO A 107 26.73 -24.89 19.05
C PRO A 107 27.12 -25.34 20.44
N TYR A 108 26.28 -26.18 21.04
CA TYR A 108 26.34 -26.57 22.46
C TYR A 108 27.72 -27.07 22.93
N TRP A 109 28.61 -27.45 22.01
CA TRP A 109 29.96 -27.91 22.34
C TRP A 109 30.96 -26.79 22.70
N GLU A 110 30.61 -25.51 22.56
CA GLU A 110 31.53 -24.40 22.84
C GLU A 110 31.43 -23.83 24.28
N VAL A 111 30.62 -24.45 25.15
CA VAL A 111 30.51 -24.10 26.59
C VAL A 111 31.37 -25.00 27.50
N GLU A 112 31.95 -26.09 27.02
CA GLU A 112 32.65 -27.06 27.88
C GLU A 112 34.17 -26.79 28.05
N ALA A 113 34.73 -25.75 27.43
CA ALA A 113 36.16 -25.46 27.46
C ALA A 113 36.61 -24.52 28.60
N GLU A 114 35.68 -23.93 29.36
CA GLU A 114 35.97 -22.84 30.32
C GLU A 114 35.80 -23.23 31.80
N SER A 115 35.67 -24.53 32.11
CA SER A 115 35.71 -25.04 33.49
C SER A 115 36.91 -25.95 33.73
N HIS A 116 38.11 -25.37 33.62
CA HIS A 116 39.29 -25.87 34.32
C HIS A 116 39.95 -24.69 35.03
N GLY A 117 39.72 -24.64 36.34
CA GLY A 117 40.32 -23.69 37.29
C GLY A 117 40.08 -24.19 38.70
#